data_AF-A0A6B3NWY6-F1
#
_entry.id   AF-A0A6B3NWY6-F1
#
_cell.length_a   1.000
_cell.length_b   1.000
_cell.length_c   1.000
_cell.angle_alpha   90.00
_cell.angle_beta   90.00
_cell.angle_gamma   90.00
#
_symmetry.space_group_name_H-M   'P 1'
#
loop_
_entity.id
_entity.type
_entity.pdbx_description
1 polymer ?
#
loop_
_entity_poly.entity_id
_entity_poly.type
_entity_poly.pdbx_seq_one_letter_code
_entity_poly.pdbx_strand_id
1 'polypeptide(L)'
;MCGLRDDTVNGPSQFQFITNLHSGTDRTRRRGACELTRPVVRLHGTLRGCLESTMKHLEFAHAPCASHLYTERAQAQAERDDLRRVCSHAEGTAGALMSSAYARVAVDLTAAQAIDALRREAADAQALYQAYVLDEQRRLLGTLSLRELILAAPDTPVAQLMVKPVVSVTVAASQESVARLISHHDLPALPVLDEQARLVGIVTCDDAMDVVVEEATEDFHKGALIATRIGNLKTASIGLLYRKRVFWLVLLVFGNLFSGAGIAAFEDTIAANIVLVFFLPLLVDSGGNAGAQSATLMVRGLATGEVVLRDWLSMLGRECGVALLLGLSMAVAVASLGALRGGSDVAFIVASSMLVIVLVGSLIGMSLPFLLSRLGLDPATASGPLVTSIADAAGVLVYFGIASQVLDI
;
A
#
# COMPACT_ATOMS: atom_id res chain seq x y z
N MET A 1 -42.27 38.90 -21.72
CA MET A 1 -42.67 37.61 -22.32
C MET A 1 -41.45 36.70 -22.24
N CYS A 2 -41.48 35.65 -21.40
CA CYS A 2 -41.62 34.22 -21.81
C CYS A 2 -40.66 33.84 -22.95
N GLY A 3 -39.84 32.79 -22.91
CA GLY A 3 -39.62 31.67 -22.00
C GLY A 3 -38.82 30.57 -22.73
N LEU A 4 -38.25 29.63 -21.96
CA LEU A 4 -37.97 28.20 -22.25
C LEU A 4 -37.17 27.78 -23.51
N ARG A 5 -36.06 27.04 -23.32
CA ARG A 5 -35.99 25.56 -23.50
C ARG A 5 -34.58 24.98 -23.27
N ASP A 6 -34.60 23.71 -22.84
CA ASP A 6 -33.50 22.75 -22.66
C ASP A 6 -32.49 22.69 -23.81
N ASP A 7 -31.25 22.31 -23.48
CA ASP A 7 -30.46 21.39 -24.32
C ASP A 7 -29.49 20.55 -23.48
N THR A 8 -29.77 19.26 -23.44
CA THR A 8 -28.85 18.17 -23.11
C THR A 8 -27.80 18.00 -24.22
N VAL A 9 -26.50 18.05 -23.91
CA VAL A 9 -25.45 17.50 -24.80
C VAL A 9 -24.33 16.82 -24.02
N ASN A 10 -24.23 15.51 -24.27
CA ASN A 10 -23.10 14.63 -24.02
C ASN A 10 -21.76 15.20 -24.53
N GLY A 11 -20.70 15.13 -23.73
CA GLY A 11 -19.34 15.33 -24.21
C GLY A 11 -18.66 13.99 -24.57
N PRO A 12 -18.18 13.80 -25.81
CA PRO A 12 -17.21 12.76 -26.13
C PRO A 12 -15.78 13.34 -26.19
N SER A 13 -14.84 12.55 -25.65
CA SER A 13 -13.47 12.34 -26.15
C SER A 13 -12.66 13.54 -26.66
N GLN A 14 -11.71 14.02 -25.84
CA GLN A 14 -10.46 14.60 -26.34
C GLN A 14 -9.30 13.65 -26.00
N PHE A 15 -9.05 12.71 -26.90
CA PHE A 15 -7.85 11.87 -26.94
C PHE A 15 -7.50 11.70 -28.42
N GLN A 16 -6.74 12.63 -29.01
CA GLN A 16 -5.92 12.38 -30.20
C GLN A 16 -5.04 13.58 -30.55
N PHE A 17 -3.88 13.26 -31.14
CA PHE A 17 -2.70 14.09 -31.44
C PHE A 17 -1.81 14.29 -30.20
N ILE A 18 -0.70 13.56 -30.04
CA ILE A 18 0.45 13.51 -30.98
C ILE A 18 1.00 12.07 -31.11
N THR A 19 1.06 11.60 -32.35
CA THR A 19 1.88 10.47 -32.80
C THR A 19 3.10 10.99 -33.57
N ASN A 20 4.22 10.27 -33.41
CA ASN A 20 5.48 10.30 -34.18
C ASN A 20 6.59 11.26 -33.72
N LEU A 21 7.45 10.73 -32.84
CA LEU A 21 8.90 10.77 -33.05
C LEU A 21 9.53 9.49 -32.46
N HIS A 22 10.01 8.64 -33.37
CA HIS A 22 10.78 7.43 -33.12
C HIS A 22 12.25 7.85 -32.88
N SER A 23 12.85 7.49 -31.74
CA SER A 23 14.23 6.97 -31.71
C SER A 23 14.57 6.35 -30.35
N GLY A 24 15.00 5.08 -30.44
CA GLY A 24 15.70 4.22 -29.47
C GLY A 24 15.81 4.61 -27.99
N THR A 25 15.26 3.76 -27.13
CA THR A 25 16.04 3.11 -26.07
C THR A 25 15.26 1.91 -25.53
N ASP A 26 15.71 0.73 -25.94
CA ASP A 26 15.22 -0.58 -25.52
C ASP A 26 15.70 -0.85 -24.08
N ARG A 27 14.79 -0.72 -23.10
CA ARG A 27 15.01 -1.18 -21.71
C ARG A 27 14.21 -2.46 -21.47
N THR A 28 14.60 -3.54 -22.16
CA THR A 28 14.18 -4.91 -21.81
C THR A 28 15.39 -5.79 -21.54
N ARG A 29 16.12 -5.55 -20.43
CA ARG A 29 17.10 -6.52 -19.92
C ARG A 29 17.51 -6.32 -18.45
N ARG A 30 16.61 -6.57 -17.51
CA ARG A 30 16.97 -6.95 -16.12
C ARG A 30 15.92 -7.87 -15.49
N ARG A 31 15.77 -9.08 -16.05
CA ARG A 31 15.32 -10.27 -15.31
C ARG A 31 16.04 -11.48 -15.92
N GLY A 32 17.25 -11.73 -15.43
CA GLY A 32 17.98 -12.97 -15.73
C GLY A 32 17.41 -14.09 -14.88
N ALA A 33 16.52 -14.89 -15.47
CA ALA A 33 16.26 -16.24 -15.00
C ALA A 33 17.53 -17.08 -15.20
N CYS A 34 17.82 -17.92 -14.21
CA CYS A 34 18.92 -18.87 -14.22
C CYS A 34 18.57 -20.03 -15.16
N GLU A 35 19.19 -20.11 -16.33
CA GLU A 35 19.15 -21.33 -17.15
C GLU A 35 20.49 -21.54 -17.87
N LEU A 36 21.23 -22.56 -17.41
CA LEU A 36 22.52 -22.98 -17.94
C LEU A 36 22.31 -23.86 -19.17
N THR A 37 22.44 -23.29 -20.37
CA THR A 37 22.62 -24.06 -21.61
C THR A 37 23.84 -23.58 -22.37
N ARG A 38 24.87 -24.43 -22.46
CA ARG A 38 26.10 -24.22 -23.23
C ARG A 38 25.81 -24.18 -24.74
N PRO A 39 26.41 -23.28 -25.55
CA PRO A 39 26.50 -23.48 -26.98
C PRO A 39 27.87 -24.05 -27.35
N VAL A 40 27.85 -25.20 -28.02
CA VAL A 40 28.98 -25.74 -28.80
C VAL A 40 28.96 -25.02 -30.14
N VAL A 41 29.98 -24.21 -30.44
CA VAL A 41 30.19 -23.67 -31.81
C VAL A 41 31.50 -24.24 -32.35
N ARG A 42 31.32 -25.09 -33.37
CA ARG A 42 32.35 -25.78 -34.14
C ARG A 42 32.84 -24.81 -35.23
N LEU A 43 34.08 -24.32 -35.13
CA LEU A 43 34.72 -23.55 -36.20
C LEU A 43 35.13 -24.49 -37.34
N HIS A 44 34.73 -24.16 -38.57
CA HIS A 44 35.34 -24.68 -39.78
C HIS A 44 35.90 -23.53 -40.60
N GLY A 45 37.13 -23.74 -41.07
CA GLY A 45 37.94 -22.74 -41.73
C GLY A 45 37.34 -22.30 -43.05
N THR A 46 37.53 -21.02 -43.35
CA THR A 46 38.12 -20.48 -44.59
C THR A 46 38.04 -18.98 -44.42
N LEU A 47 39.17 -18.31 -44.11
CA LEU A 47 39.45 -16.89 -44.36
C LEU A 47 40.85 -16.53 -43.81
N ARG A 48 41.84 -17.38 -44.15
CA ARG A 48 43.26 -17.16 -43.86
C ARG A 48 43.92 -16.21 -44.88
N GLY A 49 43.14 -15.52 -45.73
CA GLY A 49 43.65 -14.71 -46.85
C GLY A 49 43.38 -13.21 -46.77
N CYS A 50 42.66 -12.71 -45.75
CA CYS A 50 42.31 -11.28 -45.64
C CYS A 50 43.01 -10.54 -44.49
N LEU A 51 43.81 -11.22 -43.67
CA LEU A 51 44.42 -10.65 -42.46
C LEU A 51 45.91 -10.28 -42.60
N GLU A 52 46.54 -10.49 -43.77
CA GLU A 52 47.95 -10.13 -43.99
C GLU A 52 48.14 -8.70 -44.54
N SER A 53 47.10 -8.03 -45.03
CA SER A 53 47.22 -6.68 -45.62
C SER A 53 46.88 -5.52 -44.68
N THR A 54 46.32 -5.78 -43.50
CA THR A 54 45.96 -4.75 -42.50
C THR A 54 46.93 -4.68 -41.31
N MET A 55 47.95 -5.54 -41.27
CA MET A 55 48.90 -5.65 -40.15
C MET A 55 50.14 -4.75 -40.24
N LYS A 56 50.28 -3.91 -41.28
CA LYS A 56 51.44 -3.00 -41.44
C LYS A 56 51.21 -1.55 -41.01
N HIS A 57 50.03 -1.20 -40.48
CA HIS A 57 49.69 0.21 -40.18
C HIS A 57 49.07 0.50 -38.80
N LEU A 58 49.20 -0.39 -37.80
CA LEU A 58 48.82 -0.05 -36.41
C LEU A 58 49.95 -0.36 -35.42
N GLU A 59 51.04 0.38 -35.56
CA GLU A 59 52.14 0.44 -34.58
C GLU A 59 52.04 1.68 -33.65
N PHE A 60 50.84 2.26 -33.51
CA PHE A 60 50.58 3.39 -32.60
C PHE A 60 49.21 3.26 -31.93
N ALA A 61 49.14 2.58 -30.78
CA ALA A 61 48.20 2.88 -29.70
C ALA A 61 48.57 2.05 -28.45
N HIS A 62 49.11 2.74 -27.45
CA HIS A 62 49.36 2.22 -26.11
C HIS A 62 48.08 1.66 -25.45
N ALA A 63 48.27 0.64 -24.62
CA ALA A 63 47.27 -0.01 -23.80
C ALA A 63 46.43 0.94 -22.92
N PRO A 64 45.10 0.71 -22.85
CA PRO A 64 44.42 0.68 -21.55
C PRO A 64 43.25 -0.31 -21.55
N CYS A 65 43.51 -1.63 -21.55
CA CYS A 65 42.43 -2.64 -21.44
C CYS A 65 42.40 -3.35 -20.06
N ALA A 66 43.49 -3.27 -19.29
CA ALA A 66 43.57 -3.92 -17.99
C ALA A 66 42.78 -3.16 -16.91
N SER A 67 42.87 -1.83 -16.86
CA SER A 67 42.22 -1.02 -15.81
C SER A 67 40.69 -1.15 -15.82
N HIS A 68 40.05 -1.09 -17.00
CA HIS A 68 38.59 -1.22 -17.14
C HIS A 68 38.05 -2.57 -16.61
N LEU A 69 38.74 -3.68 -16.90
CA LEU A 69 38.35 -5.02 -16.44
C LEU A 69 38.52 -5.22 -14.93
N TYR A 70 39.51 -4.54 -14.31
CA TYR A 70 39.66 -4.54 -12.85
C TYR A 70 38.59 -3.69 -12.18
N THR A 71 38.24 -2.53 -12.75
CA THR A 71 37.18 -1.65 -12.22
C THR A 71 35.81 -2.32 -12.29
N GLU A 72 35.45 -2.95 -13.41
CA GLU A 72 34.17 -3.69 -13.55
C GLU A 72 34.06 -4.85 -12.56
N ARG A 73 35.15 -5.59 -12.30
CA ARG A 73 35.16 -6.68 -11.32
C ARG A 73 35.10 -6.17 -9.88
N ALA A 74 35.72 -5.04 -9.58
CA ALA A 74 35.67 -4.41 -8.26
C ALA A 74 34.28 -3.82 -7.97
N GLN A 75 33.65 -3.14 -8.95
CA GLN A 75 32.26 -2.69 -8.85
C GLN A 75 31.30 -3.87 -8.70
N ALA A 76 31.47 -4.95 -9.47
CA ALA A 76 30.66 -6.16 -9.32
C ALA A 76 30.82 -6.85 -7.96
N GLN A 77 31.98 -6.73 -7.31
CA GLN A 77 32.23 -7.26 -5.97
C GLN A 77 31.59 -6.37 -4.89
N ALA A 78 31.72 -5.04 -5.02
CA ALA A 78 31.11 -4.07 -4.12
C ALA A 78 29.57 -4.11 -4.19
N GLU A 79 29.00 -4.18 -5.40
CA GLU A 79 27.55 -4.40 -5.61
C GLU A 79 27.08 -5.73 -5.01
N ARG A 80 27.88 -6.79 -5.09
CA ARG A 80 27.56 -8.09 -4.48
C ARG A 80 27.57 -8.05 -2.96
N ASP A 81 28.52 -7.33 -2.37
CA ASP A 81 28.61 -7.21 -0.92
C ASP A 81 27.53 -6.26 -0.37
N ASP A 82 27.12 -5.26 -1.15
CA ASP A 82 25.97 -4.41 -0.85
C ASP A 82 24.64 -5.19 -0.93
N LEU A 83 24.44 -5.94 -2.02
CA LEU A 83 23.32 -6.86 -2.17
C LEU A 83 23.26 -7.89 -1.04
N ARG A 84 24.39 -8.42 -0.59
CA ARG A 84 24.44 -9.35 0.56
C ARG A 84 24.01 -8.70 1.86
N ARG A 85 24.31 -7.42 2.08
CA ARG A 85 23.86 -6.68 3.28
C ARG A 85 22.36 -6.42 3.21
N VAL A 86 21.85 -5.93 2.08
CA VAL A 86 20.41 -5.69 1.88
C VAL A 86 19.62 -7.00 2.03
N CYS A 87 20.08 -8.10 1.42
CA CYS A 87 19.46 -9.43 1.54
C CYS A 87 19.57 -10.06 2.95
N SER A 88 20.36 -9.48 3.87
CA SER A 88 20.44 -9.97 5.25
C SER A 88 19.32 -9.42 6.15
N HIS A 89 18.60 -8.40 5.66
CA HIS A 89 17.49 -7.78 6.38
C HIS A 89 16.15 -8.42 6.00
N ALA A 90 15.20 -8.41 6.93
CA ALA A 90 13.87 -8.96 6.69
C ALA A 90 13.13 -8.11 5.64
N GLU A 91 12.42 -8.77 4.72
CA GLU A 91 11.52 -8.10 3.78
C GLU A 91 10.52 -7.20 4.54
N GLY A 92 10.17 -6.05 3.96
CA GLY A 92 9.27 -5.07 4.59
C GLY A 92 9.92 -4.17 5.63
N THR A 93 11.25 -4.20 5.78
CA THR A 93 12.00 -3.32 6.70
C THR A 93 12.82 -2.26 5.97
N ALA A 94 13.18 -1.20 6.68
CA ALA A 94 14.08 -0.14 6.20
C ALA A 94 15.40 -0.73 5.68
N GLY A 95 15.94 -1.77 6.33
CA GLY A 95 17.16 -2.45 5.91
C GLY A 95 17.06 -3.19 4.58
N ALA A 96 15.89 -3.71 4.22
CA ALA A 96 15.68 -4.37 2.93
C ALA A 96 15.44 -3.37 1.78
N LEU A 97 15.05 -2.14 2.11
CA LEU A 97 14.79 -1.06 1.16
C LEU A 97 16.00 -0.14 0.95
N MET A 98 16.86 -0.01 1.95
CA MET A 98 17.96 0.96 1.93
C MET A 98 19.04 0.64 0.89
N SER A 99 19.68 1.70 0.40
CA SER A 99 20.91 1.62 -0.36
C SER A 99 22.08 2.16 0.46
N SER A 100 23.26 1.54 0.33
CA SER A 100 24.49 2.05 0.95
C SER A 100 25.20 3.12 0.12
N ALA A 101 24.69 3.44 -1.07
CA ALA A 101 25.26 4.43 -1.99
C ALA A 101 24.78 5.86 -1.66
N TYR A 102 25.29 6.44 -0.56
CA TYR A 102 24.99 7.80 -0.11
C TYR A 102 26.22 8.72 -0.09
N ALA A 103 25.98 10.01 -0.34
CA ALA A 103 27.01 11.05 -0.28
C ALA A 103 27.36 11.41 1.18
N ARG A 104 28.65 11.42 1.52
CA ARG A 104 29.13 11.71 2.89
C ARG A 104 30.17 12.82 2.91
N VAL A 105 30.16 13.60 3.99
CA VAL A 105 31.10 14.72 4.21
C VAL A 105 31.59 14.70 5.64
N ALA A 106 32.88 14.95 5.86
CA ALA A 106 33.44 15.07 7.21
C ALA A 106 33.17 16.48 7.79
N VAL A 107 32.93 16.55 9.09
CA VAL A 107 32.48 17.78 9.78
C VAL A 107 33.53 18.89 9.81
N ASP A 108 34.80 18.55 9.69
CA ASP A 108 35.96 19.42 9.74
C ASP A 108 36.29 20.13 8.41
N LEU A 109 35.59 19.77 7.33
CA LEU A 109 35.81 20.35 6.01
C LEU A 109 35.16 21.73 5.85
N THR A 110 35.71 22.54 4.95
CA THR A 110 35.06 23.76 4.43
C THR A 110 34.13 23.43 3.26
N ALA A 111 33.28 24.38 2.87
CA ALA A 111 32.35 24.22 1.75
C ALA A 111 33.07 23.82 0.44
N ALA A 112 34.18 24.47 0.09
CA ALA A 112 34.96 24.12 -1.09
C ALA A 112 35.52 22.69 -1.04
N GLN A 113 36.07 22.31 0.11
CA GLN A 113 36.63 20.97 0.32
C GLN A 113 35.55 19.89 0.26
N ALA A 114 34.37 20.18 0.80
CA ALA A 114 33.21 19.29 0.73
C ALA A 114 32.72 19.11 -0.71
N ILE A 115 32.62 20.17 -1.51
CA ILE A 115 32.27 20.07 -2.94
C ILE A 115 33.30 19.20 -3.67
N ASP A 116 34.58 19.41 -3.43
CA ASP A 116 35.63 18.62 -4.08
C ASP A 116 35.70 17.16 -3.58
N ALA A 117 35.28 16.88 -2.35
CA ALA A 117 35.08 15.53 -1.86
C ALA A 117 33.90 14.85 -2.58
N LEU A 118 32.75 15.54 -2.65
CA LEU A 118 31.55 15.05 -3.32
C LEU A 118 31.79 14.81 -4.82
N ARG A 119 32.52 15.69 -5.51
CA ARG A 119 32.89 15.49 -6.93
C ARG A 119 33.70 14.21 -7.17
N ARG A 120 34.50 13.78 -6.20
CA ARG A 120 35.30 12.55 -6.29
C ARG A 120 34.46 11.30 -6.02
N GLU A 121 33.44 11.39 -5.17
CA GLU A 121 32.48 10.29 -4.91
C GLU A 121 31.30 10.26 -5.90
N ALA A 122 31.11 11.30 -6.72
CA ALA A 122 29.92 11.49 -7.56
C ALA A 122 29.67 10.43 -8.65
N ALA A 123 30.63 9.57 -8.96
CA ALA A 123 30.46 8.52 -9.96
C ALA A 123 29.57 7.35 -9.46
N ASP A 124 29.51 7.12 -8.14
CA ASP A 124 28.91 5.90 -7.55
C ASP A 124 27.73 6.18 -6.59
N ALA A 125 27.39 7.44 -6.29
CA ALA A 125 26.33 7.77 -5.32
C ALA A 125 24.94 7.91 -5.97
N GLN A 126 23.94 7.28 -5.36
CA GLN A 126 22.57 7.17 -5.91
C GLN A 126 21.74 8.46 -5.71
N ALA A 127 22.13 9.32 -4.76
CA ALA A 127 21.51 10.62 -4.52
C ALA A 127 22.57 11.69 -4.18
N LEU A 128 22.86 12.58 -5.12
CA LEU A 128 23.80 13.71 -4.91
C LEU A 128 23.13 14.98 -4.37
N TYR A 129 21.81 14.98 -4.19
CA TYR A 129 21.06 16.16 -3.75
C TYR A 129 21.26 16.49 -2.27
N GLN A 130 21.53 15.47 -1.45
CA GLN A 130 21.73 15.60 -0.01
C GLN A 130 23.00 14.85 0.40
N ALA A 131 23.85 15.49 1.19
CA ALA A 131 25.01 14.88 1.80
C ALA A 131 24.81 14.69 3.31
N TYR A 132 25.38 13.63 3.86
CA TYR A 132 25.30 13.30 5.28
C TYR A 132 26.63 13.60 5.97
N VAL A 133 26.59 14.40 7.03
CA VAL A 133 27.77 14.78 7.80
C VAL A 133 28.03 13.73 8.86
N LEU A 134 29.19 13.10 8.80
CA LEU A 134 29.59 12.00 9.68
C LEU A 134 30.81 12.37 10.52
N ASP A 135 30.91 11.75 11.70
CA ASP A 135 32.17 11.75 12.47
C ASP A 135 33.11 10.60 12.05
N GLU A 136 34.28 10.53 12.67
CA GLU A 136 35.27 9.47 12.43
C GLU A 136 34.73 8.05 12.71
N GLN A 137 33.74 7.93 13.62
CA GLN A 137 33.08 6.69 13.98
C GLN A 137 31.85 6.38 13.09
N ARG A 138 31.61 7.19 12.04
CA ARG A 138 30.46 7.12 11.12
C ARG A 138 29.10 7.41 11.76
N ARG A 139 29.06 8.10 12.89
CA ARG A 139 27.80 8.55 13.50
C ARG A 139 27.26 9.74 12.71
N LEU A 140 25.95 9.75 12.53
CA LEU A 140 25.25 10.81 11.81
C LEU A 140 25.18 12.07 12.67
N LEU A 141 25.86 13.13 12.23
CA LEU A 141 25.85 14.43 12.92
C LEU A 141 24.82 15.38 12.34
N GLY A 142 24.67 15.44 11.02
CA GLY A 142 23.83 16.43 10.34
C GLY A 142 23.58 16.06 8.88
N THR A 143 22.72 16.81 8.22
CA THR A 143 22.58 16.74 6.75
C THR A 143 22.90 18.09 6.13
N LEU A 144 23.27 18.07 4.85
CA LEU A 144 23.64 19.24 4.11
C LEU A 144 23.05 19.15 2.70
N SER A 145 22.34 20.19 2.28
CA SER A 145 21.86 20.27 0.91
C SER A 145 22.99 20.67 -0.03
N LEU A 146 23.09 20.02 -1.19
CA LEU A 146 24.04 20.44 -2.23
C LEU A 146 23.80 21.90 -2.65
N ARG A 147 22.54 22.36 -2.62
CA ARG A 147 22.17 23.75 -2.91
C ARG A 147 22.83 24.72 -1.92
N GLU A 148 22.73 24.45 -0.62
CA GLU A 148 23.32 25.30 0.42
C GLU A 148 24.84 25.33 0.31
N LEU A 149 25.43 24.16 0.02
CA LEU A 149 26.86 24.02 -0.15
C LEU A 149 27.41 24.83 -1.34
N ILE A 150 26.67 24.88 -2.47
CA ILE A 150 27.05 25.67 -3.66
C ILE A 150 26.90 27.18 -3.41
N LEU A 151 25.93 27.60 -2.60
CA LEU A 151 25.66 29.01 -2.32
C LEU A 151 26.54 29.60 -1.21
N ALA A 152 27.10 28.76 -0.35
CA ALA A 152 27.96 29.18 0.76
C ALA A 152 29.32 29.71 0.28
N ALA A 153 29.95 30.55 1.10
CA ALA A 153 31.33 30.99 0.84
C ALA A 153 32.30 29.78 0.95
N PRO A 154 33.31 29.66 0.07
CA PRO A 154 34.22 28.50 -0.03
C PRO A 154 34.88 28.04 1.29
N ASP A 155 35.14 29.00 2.16
CA ASP A 155 35.84 28.92 3.44
C ASP A 155 34.90 28.72 4.63
N THR A 156 33.58 28.73 4.41
CA THR A 156 32.59 28.43 5.45
C THR A 156 32.74 26.97 5.91
N PRO A 157 32.87 26.70 7.22
CA PRO A 157 32.96 25.32 7.71
C PRO A 157 31.63 24.58 7.60
N VAL A 158 31.67 23.30 7.22
CA VAL A 158 30.50 22.41 7.08
C VAL A 158 29.68 22.36 8.37
N ALA A 159 30.35 22.41 9.53
CA ALA A 159 29.70 22.43 10.83
C ALA A 159 28.72 23.60 11.04
N GLN A 160 28.89 24.73 10.33
CA GLN A 160 27.97 25.87 10.37
C GLN A 160 26.82 25.75 9.37
N LEU A 161 27.00 24.97 8.30
CA LEU A 161 26.01 24.80 7.24
C LEU A 161 25.08 23.61 7.50
N MET A 162 25.52 22.62 8.27
CA MET A 162 24.73 21.40 8.51
C MET A 162 23.45 21.67 9.31
N VAL A 163 22.37 20.98 8.92
CA VAL A 163 21.08 21.03 9.60
C VAL A 163 20.99 19.94 10.68
N LYS A 164 20.49 20.32 11.86
CA LYS A 164 20.23 19.47 13.02
C LYS A 164 18.89 19.85 13.67
N PRO A 165 18.15 18.90 14.29
CA PRO A 165 18.39 17.46 14.35
C PRO A 165 18.02 16.74 13.04
N VAL A 166 18.59 15.56 12.80
CA VAL A 166 18.30 14.76 11.60
C VAL A 166 17.22 13.72 11.92
N VAL A 167 16.14 13.73 11.15
CA VAL A 167 15.13 12.67 11.18
C VAL A 167 15.76 11.40 10.60
N SER A 168 15.70 10.30 11.34
CA SER A 168 16.34 9.02 10.98
C SER A 168 15.53 7.84 11.50
N VAL A 169 15.79 6.65 10.94
CA VAL A 169 15.14 5.39 11.34
C VAL A 169 16.17 4.31 11.61
N THR A 170 15.78 3.29 12.36
CA THR A 170 16.59 2.08 12.54
C THR A 170 16.39 1.11 11.38
N VAL A 171 17.37 0.24 11.14
CA VAL A 171 17.29 -0.85 10.14
C VAL A 171 16.01 -1.70 10.25
N ALA A 172 15.52 -1.93 11.47
CA ALA A 172 14.33 -2.75 11.73
C ALA A 172 12.99 -2.03 11.58
N ALA A 173 12.98 -0.72 11.27
CA ALA A 173 11.74 0.02 11.10
C ALA A 173 10.93 -0.52 9.91
N SER A 174 9.60 -0.49 9.97
CA SER A 174 8.76 -0.92 8.85
C SER A 174 8.91 0.02 7.66
N GLN A 175 8.83 -0.53 6.44
CA GLN A 175 8.88 0.27 5.21
C GLN A 175 7.76 1.31 5.13
N GLU A 176 6.57 0.99 5.66
CA GLU A 176 5.44 1.91 5.79
C GLU A 176 5.80 3.13 6.66
N SER A 177 6.45 2.91 7.81
CA SER A 177 6.89 4.00 8.69
C SER A 177 7.93 4.89 8.02
N VAL A 178 8.82 4.28 7.23
CA VAL A 178 9.82 5.00 6.43
C VAL A 178 9.17 5.90 5.39
N ALA A 179 8.25 5.34 4.60
CA ALA A 179 7.51 6.10 3.59
C ALA A 179 6.70 7.25 4.21
N ARG A 180 6.07 7.00 5.37
CA ARG A 180 5.32 8.01 6.12
C ARG A 180 6.20 9.15 6.60
N LEU A 181 7.39 8.88 7.14
CA LEU A 181 8.33 9.91 7.58
C LEU A 181 8.87 10.75 6.42
N ILE A 182 9.20 10.09 5.30
CA ILE A 182 9.65 10.76 4.07
C ILE A 182 8.56 11.71 3.57
N SER A 183 7.32 11.25 3.47
CA SER A 183 6.19 12.06 3.00
C SER A 183 5.81 13.16 4.00
N HIS A 184 5.84 12.91 5.31
CA HIS A 184 5.42 13.89 6.31
C HIS A 184 6.40 15.06 6.45
N HIS A 185 7.69 14.79 6.26
CA HIS A 185 8.77 15.77 6.39
C HIS A 185 9.33 16.28 5.05
N ASP A 186 8.71 15.92 3.93
CA ASP A 186 9.14 16.26 2.56
C ASP A 186 10.64 15.98 2.32
N LEU A 187 11.11 14.83 2.82
CA LEU A 187 12.53 14.48 2.78
C LEU A 187 12.92 13.86 1.43
N PRO A 188 14.02 14.29 0.79
CA PRO A 188 14.49 13.64 -0.44
C PRO A 188 15.02 12.22 -0.18
N ALA A 189 15.57 11.99 1.01
CA ALA A 189 16.00 10.68 1.48
C ALA A 189 16.05 10.63 3.01
N LEU A 190 15.74 9.45 3.57
CA LEU A 190 15.75 9.18 5.00
C LEU A 190 16.96 8.32 5.39
N PRO A 191 17.82 8.77 6.31
CA PRO A 191 18.96 8.00 6.79
C PRO A 191 18.53 6.83 7.69
N VAL A 192 19.16 5.67 7.45
CA VAL A 192 18.97 4.43 8.21
C VAL A 192 20.19 4.18 9.08
N LEU A 193 19.95 4.04 10.39
CA LEU A 193 20.97 3.86 11.42
C LEU A 193 20.97 2.43 11.97
N ASP A 194 22.15 1.94 12.34
CA ASP A 194 22.29 0.73 13.14
C ASP A 194 22.09 0.98 14.65
N GLU A 195 22.20 -0.09 15.44
CA GLU A 195 22.07 -0.05 16.90
C GLU A 195 23.12 0.85 17.59
N GLN A 196 24.23 1.15 16.92
CA GLN A 196 25.30 2.02 17.43
C GLN A 196 25.17 3.47 16.90
N ALA A 197 24.03 3.83 16.31
CA ALA A 197 23.74 5.12 15.70
C ALA A 197 24.70 5.50 14.55
N ARG A 198 25.25 4.49 13.86
CA ARG A 198 26.06 4.69 12.65
C ARG A 198 25.16 4.67 11.42
N LEU A 199 25.45 5.54 10.46
CA LEU A 199 24.73 5.55 9.19
C LEU A 199 25.15 4.33 8.37
N VAL A 200 24.18 3.48 8.02
CA VAL A 200 24.41 2.26 7.24
C VAL A 200 23.82 2.33 5.84
N GLY A 201 22.82 3.19 5.62
CA GLY A 201 22.20 3.39 4.32
C GLY A 201 21.20 4.54 4.33
N ILE A 202 20.59 4.77 3.16
CA ILE A 202 19.51 5.74 2.98
C ILE A 202 18.36 5.09 2.21
N VAL A 203 17.15 5.59 2.43
CA VAL A 203 15.98 5.29 1.60
C VAL A 203 15.59 6.56 0.87
N THR A 204 15.48 6.50 -0.46
CA THR A 204 15.12 7.68 -1.27
C THR A 204 13.61 7.85 -1.36
N CYS A 205 13.17 9.07 -1.70
CA CYS A 205 11.75 9.36 -1.93
C CYS A 205 11.15 8.53 -3.08
N ASP A 206 11.93 8.23 -4.13
CA ASP A 206 11.48 7.39 -5.24
C ASP A 206 11.20 5.95 -4.78
N ASP A 207 12.10 5.36 -3.97
CA ASP A 207 11.89 4.02 -3.40
C ASP A 207 10.71 4.02 -2.40
N ALA A 208 10.54 5.10 -1.63
CA ALA A 208 9.41 5.27 -0.73
C ALA A 208 8.07 5.35 -1.48
N MET A 209 8.05 5.95 -2.68
CA MET A 209 6.85 6.03 -3.52
C MET A 209 6.39 4.63 -3.96
N ASP A 210 7.33 3.76 -4.32
CA ASP A 210 7.01 2.36 -4.65
C ASP A 210 6.40 1.62 -3.46
N VAL A 211 6.92 1.86 -2.25
CA VAL A 211 6.35 1.31 -1.01
C VAL A 211 4.91 1.82 -0.78
N VAL A 212 4.64 3.11 -0.97
CA VAL A 212 3.28 3.66 -0.80
C VAL A 212 2.28 2.95 -1.72
N VAL A 213 2.65 2.72 -2.98
CA VAL A 213 1.79 2.00 -3.94
C VAL A 213 1.61 0.53 -3.53
N GLU A 214 2.67 -0.09 -3.04
CA GLU A 214 2.66 -1.49 -2.63
C GLU A 214 1.79 -1.74 -1.39
N GLU A 215 1.95 -0.92 -0.34
CA GLU A 215 1.15 -0.98 0.88
C GLU A 215 -0.33 -0.71 0.58
N ALA A 216 -0.63 0.32 -0.22
CA ALA A 216 -2.01 0.61 -0.64
C ALA A 216 -2.66 -0.57 -1.41
N THR A 217 -1.86 -1.27 -2.22
CA THR A 217 -2.32 -2.46 -2.96
C THR A 217 -2.55 -3.65 -2.02
N GLU A 218 -1.67 -3.82 -1.03
CA GLU A 218 -1.80 -4.87 -0.02
C GLU A 218 -3.05 -4.67 0.85
N ASP A 219 -3.27 -3.47 1.36
CA ASP A 219 -4.45 -3.11 2.14
C ASP A 219 -5.74 -3.32 1.36
N PHE A 220 -5.74 -2.94 0.07
CA PHE A 220 -6.88 -3.19 -0.81
C PHE A 220 -7.18 -4.69 -0.97
N HIS A 221 -6.14 -5.52 -1.13
CA HIS A 221 -6.30 -6.97 -1.22
C HIS A 221 -6.80 -7.57 0.11
N LYS A 222 -6.24 -7.14 1.25
CA LYS A 222 -6.68 -7.59 2.59
C LYS A 222 -8.12 -7.21 2.87
N GLY A 223 -8.52 -5.98 2.52
CA GLY A 223 -9.90 -5.49 2.64
C GLY A 223 -10.92 -6.27 1.81
N ALA A 224 -10.47 -7.04 0.81
CA ALA A 224 -11.28 -7.96 0.01
C ALA A 224 -11.09 -9.45 0.38
N LEU A 225 -10.45 -9.76 1.51
CA LEU A 225 -10.09 -11.12 1.97
C LEU A 225 -9.24 -11.93 0.99
N ILE A 226 -8.33 -11.25 0.31
CA ILE A 226 -7.30 -11.90 -0.49
C ILE A 226 -6.06 -12.04 0.36
N ALA A 227 -5.71 -13.27 0.72
CA ALA A 227 -4.74 -13.59 1.78
C ALA A 227 -3.30 -13.08 1.56
N THR A 228 -2.94 -12.54 0.39
CA THR A 228 -1.54 -12.12 0.08
C THR A 228 -1.44 -11.40 -1.26
N ARG A 229 -0.32 -10.68 -1.46
CA ARG A 229 0.11 -10.04 -2.71
C ARG A 229 -0.12 -10.94 -3.93
N ILE A 230 -1.12 -10.61 -4.73
CA ILE A 230 -1.21 -11.12 -6.10
C ILE A 230 -0.36 -10.15 -6.92
N GLY A 231 0.65 -10.68 -7.62
CA GLY A 231 1.42 -9.87 -8.58
C GLY A 231 0.54 -9.46 -9.76
N ASN A 232 1.00 -9.66 -10.99
CA ASN A 232 0.15 -9.32 -12.13
C ASN A 232 -1.00 -10.32 -12.29
N LEU A 233 -2.24 -9.83 -12.16
CA LEU A 233 -3.46 -10.65 -12.30
C LEU A 233 -3.56 -11.35 -13.67
N LYS A 234 -3.04 -10.75 -14.74
CA LYS A 234 -3.07 -11.32 -16.09
C LYS A 234 -2.15 -12.53 -16.25
N THR A 235 -1.06 -12.58 -15.50
CA THR A 235 -0.06 -13.67 -15.59
C THR A 235 -0.18 -14.67 -14.45
N ALA A 236 -1.03 -14.39 -13.45
CA ALA A 236 -1.23 -15.26 -12.31
C ALA A 236 -2.01 -16.53 -12.72
N SER A 237 -1.54 -17.69 -12.26
CA SER A 237 -2.17 -18.96 -12.59
C SER A 237 -3.50 -19.14 -11.85
N ILE A 238 -4.44 -19.86 -12.46
CA ILE A 238 -5.76 -20.18 -11.87
C ILE A 238 -5.60 -20.84 -10.49
N GLY A 239 -4.65 -21.76 -10.35
CA GLY A 239 -4.39 -22.45 -9.08
C GLY A 239 -3.89 -21.51 -7.97
N LEU A 240 -3.10 -20.49 -8.31
CA LEU A 240 -2.66 -19.48 -7.34
C LEU A 240 -3.86 -18.66 -6.85
N LEU A 241 -4.69 -18.15 -7.76
CA LEU A 241 -5.88 -17.36 -7.42
C LEU A 241 -6.86 -18.14 -6.56
N TYR A 242 -7.14 -19.39 -6.94
CA TYR A 242 -8.03 -20.26 -6.18
C TYR A 242 -7.54 -20.47 -4.75
N ARG A 243 -6.27 -20.86 -4.56
CA ARG A 243 -5.70 -21.11 -3.22
C ARG A 243 -5.73 -19.87 -2.33
N LYS A 244 -5.59 -18.67 -2.89
CA LYS A 244 -5.58 -17.40 -2.14
C LYS A 244 -6.97 -16.93 -1.70
N ARG A 245 -8.06 -17.47 -2.28
CA ARG A 245 -9.45 -17.08 -2.01
C ARG A 245 -10.26 -18.17 -1.31
N VAL A 246 -10.07 -19.44 -1.71
CA VAL A 246 -10.93 -20.55 -1.27
C VAL A 246 -10.95 -20.71 0.25
N PHE A 247 -9.81 -20.55 0.92
CA PHE A 247 -9.73 -20.67 2.37
C PHE A 247 -10.66 -19.68 3.07
N TRP A 248 -10.56 -18.40 2.71
CA TRP A 248 -11.41 -17.34 3.28
C TRP A 248 -12.88 -17.50 2.88
N LEU A 249 -13.18 -17.83 1.63
CA LEU A 249 -14.57 -18.03 1.18
C LEU A 249 -15.24 -19.20 1.90
N VAL A 250 -14.54 -20.32 2.07
CA VAL A 250 -15.06 -21.47 2.83
C VAL A 250 -15.28 -21.08 4.29
N LEU A 251 -14.33 -20.35 4.91
CA LEU A 251 -14.49 -19.86 6.27
C LEU A 251 -15.74 -18.97 6.43
N LEU A 252 -16.01 -18.07 5.49
CA LEU A 252 -17.21 -17.23 5.49
C LEU A 252 -18.50 -18.05 5.33
N VAL A 253 -18.50 -19.11 4.52
CA VAL A 253 -19.66 -20.02 4.41
C VAL A 253 -19.99 -20.65 5.77
N PHE A 254 -18.97 -21.07 6.53
CA PHE A 254 -19.20 -21.57 7.90
C PHE A 254 -19.67 -20.45 8.84
N GLY A 255 -19.20 -19.22 8.67
CA GLY A 255 -19.71 -18.05 9.38
C GLY A 255 -21.22 -17.85 9.16
N ASN A 256 -21.71 -18.06 7.94
CA ASN A 256 -23.14 -17.92 7.63
C ASN A 256 -24.03 -19.00 8.30
N LEU A 257 -23.45 -20.07 8.86
CA LEU A 257 -24.21 -21.03 9.66
C LEU A 257 -24.77 -20.38 10.94
N PHE A 258 -24.13 -19.35 11.48
CA PHE A 258 -24.67 -18.61 12.64
C PHE A 258 -25.98 -17.90 12.29
N SER A 259 -26.07 -17.29 11.10
CA SER A 259 -27.31 -16.72 10.59
C SER A 259 -28.37 -17.80 10.39
N GLY A 260 -27.99 -18.97 9.85
CA GLY A 260 -28.88 -20.12 9.71
C GLY A 260 -29.43 -20.63 11.05
N ALA A 261 -28.60 -20.71 12.08
CA ALA A 261 -29.02 -21.05 13.43
C ALA A 261 -29.95 -20.00 14.04
N GLY A 262 -29.71 -18.72 13.76
CA GLY A 262 -30.61 -17.62 14.13
C GLY A 262 -31.99 -17.79 13.49
N ILE A 263 -32.07 -18.10 12.20
CA ILE A 263 -33.35 -18.36 11.51
C ILE A 263 -34.07 -19.56 12.14
N ALA A 264 -33.35 -20.65 12.41
CA ALA A 264 -33.91 -21.85 13.03
C ALA A 264 -34.47 -21.60 14.45
N ALA A 265 -33.86 -20.68 15.21
CA ALA A 265 -34.34 -20.32 16.55
C ALA A 265 -35.70 -19.60 16.52
N PHE A 266 -36.12 -19.04 15.38
CA PHE A 266 -37.37 -18.31 15.19
C PHE A 266 -38.32 -19.01 14.21
N GLU A 267 -38.24 -20.34 14.10
CA GLU A 267 -39.10 -21.14 13.21
C GLU A 267 -40.60 -20.91 13.49
N ASP A 268 -40.99 -20.82 14.76
CA ASP A 268 -42.39 -20.56 15.16
C ASP A 268 -42.88 -19.18 14.69
N THR A 269 -42.04 -18.14 14.82
CA THR A 269 -42.35 -16.79 14.34
C THR A 269 -42.48 -16.75 12.82
N ILE A 270 -41.63 -17.49 12.10
CA ILE A 270 -41.67 -17.61 10.64
C ILE A 270 -42.94 -18.36 10.20
N ALA A 271 -43.30 -19.44 10.88
CA ALA A 271 -44.50 -20.22 10.59
C ALA A 271 -45.78 -19.37 10.79
N ALA A 272 -45.78 -18.50 11.81
CA ALA A 272 -46.88 -17.58 12.05
C ALA A 272 -47.02 -16.53 10.93
N ASN A 273 -45.91 -15.99 10.40
CA ASN A 273 -45.93 -14.98 9.35
C ASN A 273 -44.82 -15.22 8.30
N ILE A 274 -45.09 -16.11 7.34
CA ILE A 274 -44.15 -16.49 6.26
C ILE A 274 -43.70 -15.26 5.43
N VAL A 275 -44.53 -14.22 5.36
CA VAL A 275 -44.23 -12.97 4.64
C VAL A 275 -42.94 -12.30 5.14
N LEU A 276 -42.58 -12.48 6.42
CA LEU A 276 -41.37 -11.91 7.02
C LEU A 276 -40.09 -12.38 6.30
N VAL A 277 -40.06 -13.62 5.80
CA VAL A 277 -38.90 -14.18 5.12
C VAL A 277 -38.58 -13.42 3.82
N PHE A 278 -39.58 -12.83 3.16
CA PHE A 278 -39.35 -12.04 1.95
C PHE A 278 -38.61 -10.72 2.20
N PHE A 279 -38.63 -10.22 3.43
CA PHE A 279 -37.93 -9.00 3.83
C PHE A 279 -36.54 -9.29 4.39
N LEU A 280 -36.25 -10.55 4.74
CA LEU A 280 -34.99 -10.96 5.36
C LEU A 280 -33.76 -10.57 4.53
N PRO A 281 -33.66 -10.90 3.22
CA PRO A 281 -32.47 -10.55 2.44
C PRO A 281 -32.27 -9.03 2.37
N LEU A 282 -33.36 -8.27 2.24
CA LEU A 282 -33.31 -6.82 2.13
C LEU A 282 -32.78 -6.18 3.41
N LEU A 283 -33.29 -6.61 4.57
CA LEU A 283 -32.92 -6.03 5.86
C LEU A 283 -31.47 -6.37 6.23
N VAL A 284 -31.13 -7.65 6.10
CA VAL A 284 -29.81 -8.17 6.42
C VAL A 284 -28.73 -7.55 5.53
N ASP A 285 -28.95 -7.54 4.21
CA ASP A 285 -28.01 -6.95 3.24
C ASP A 285 -27.83 -5.44 3.47
N SER A 286 -28.88 -4.72 3.86
CA SER A 286 -28.78 -3.29 4.17
C SER A 286 -27.88 -3.02 5.39
N GLY A 287 -28.00 -3.83 6.44
CA GLY A 287 -27.12 -3.76 7.62
C GLY A 287 -25.67 -4.11 7.28
N GLY A 288 -25.46 -5.16 6.50
CA GLY A 288 -24.14 -5.57 6.02
C GLY A 288 -23.47 -4.49 5.15
N ASN A 289 -24.21 -3.90 4.20
CA ASN A 289 -23.72 -2.84 3.33
C ASN A 289 -23.36 -1.57 4.11
N ALA A 290 -24.20 -1.16 5.07
CA ALA A 290 -23.91 -0.03 5.95
C ALA A 290 -22.66 -0.30 6.80
N GLY A 291 -22.57 -1.49 7.40
CA GLY A 291 -21.39 -1.91 8.16
C GLY A 291 -20.10 -1.94 7.33
N ALA A 292 -20.14 -2.51 6.13
CA ALA A 292 -18.99 -2.57 5.23
C ALA A 292 -18.51 -1.17 4.81
N GLN A 293 -19.42 -0.22 4.61
CA GLN A 293 -19.08 1.19 4.35
C GLN A 293 -18.37 1.82 5.55
N SER A 294 -18.94 1.68 6.76
CA SER A 294 -18.35 2.19 8.00
C SER A 294 -16.96 1.57 8.25
N ALA A 295 -16.81 0.26 8.03
CA ALA A 295 -15.54 -0.44 8.17
C ALA A 295 -14.48 0.04 7.19
N THR A 296 -14.84 0.25 5.91
CA THR A 296 -13.90 0.71 4.88
C THR A 296 -13.33 2.09 5.23
N LEU A 297 -14.19 3.03 5.66
CA LEU A 297 -13.77 4.36 6.09
C LEU A 297 -12.86 4.29 7.32
N MET A 298 -13.19 3.40 8.25
CA MET A 298 -12.45 3.21 9.49
C MET A 298 -11.06 2.58 9.27
N VAL A 299 -10.96 1.53 8.45
CA VAL A 299 -9.69 0.90 8.07
C VAL A 299 -8.77 1.93 7.42
N ARG A 300 -9.29 2.72 6.47
CA ARG A 300 -8.49 3.77 5.83
C ARG A 300 -8.03 4.82 6.83
N GLY A 301 -8.92 5.28 7.72
CA GLY A 301 -8.58 6.27 8.75
C GLY A 301 -7.50 5.80 9.73
N LEU A 302 -7.47 4.50 10.06
CA LEU A 302 -6.40 3.89 10.86
C LEU A 302 -5.10 3.80 10.06
N ALA A 303 -5.16 3.36 8.79
CA ALA A 303 -3.98 3.19 7.93
C ALA A 303 -3.29 4.53 7.60
N THR A 304 -4.07 5.59 7.31
CA THR A 304 -3.50 6.94 7.12
C THR A 304 -3.09 7.59 8.44
N GLY A 305 -3.51 7.01 9.57
CA GLY A 305 -3.37 7.51 10.94
C GLY A 305 -4.00 8.90 11.15
N GLU A 306 -5.03 9.22 10.35
CA GLU A 306 -5.99 10.29 10.64
C GLU A 306 -6.79 9.99 11.91
N VAL A 307 -6.93 8.70 12.25
CA VAL A 307 -7.68 8.22 13.40
C VAL A 307 -6.76 7.40 14.31
N VAL A 308 -6.82 7.66 15.62
CA VAL A 308 -6.13 6.87 16.64
C VAL A 308 -7.11 6.18 17.58
N LEU A 309 -6.65 5.15 18.32
CA LEU A 309 -7.49 4.39 19.26
C LEU A 309 -8.21 5.26 20.30
N ARG A 310 -7.66 6.43 20.64
CA ARG A 310 -8.26 7.36 21.60
C ARG A 310 -9.55 8.01 21.08
N ASP A 311 -9.73 8.09 19.76
CA ASP A 311 -10.87 8.78 19.14
C ASP A 311 -12.13 7.91 19.05
N TRP A 312 -12.02 6.61 19.37
CA TRP A 312 -13.08 5.62 19.19
C TRP A 312 -14.44 6.04 19.75
N LEU A 313 -14.50 6.50 21.01
CA LEU A 313 -15.75 6.94 21.65
C LEU A 313 -16.40 8.14 20.95
N SER A 314 -15.59 9.12 20.53
CA SER A 314 -16.09 10.31 19.83
C SER A 314 -16.61 9.95 18.44
N MET A 315 -15.97 8.98 17.77
CA MET A 315 -16.39 8.52 16.45
C MET A 315 -17.66 7.67 16.54
N LEU A 316 -17.77 6.81 17.55
CA LEU A 316 -18.97 6.00 17.79
C LEU A 316 -20.22 6.87 17.91
N GLY A 317 -20.14 7.98 18.65
CA GLY A 317 -21.25 8.92 18.76
C GLY A 317 -21.64 9.59 17.43
N ARG A 318 -20.65 9.96 16.59
CA ARG A 318 -20.90 10.52 15.26
C ARG A 318 -21.53 9.49 14.33
N GLU A 319 -21.05 8.25 14.39
CA GLU A 319 -21.56 7.15 13.57
C GLU A 319 -22.99 6.77 13.95
N CYS A 320 -23.33 6.74 15.24
CA CYS A 320 -24.72 6.59 15.67
C CYS A 320 -25.63 7.63 15.01
N GLY A 321 -25.19 8.89 14.95
CA GLY A 321 -25.95 9.97 14.28
C GLY A 321 -26.16 9.71 12.79
N VAL A 322 -25.10 9.34 12.07
CA VAL A 322 -25.16 9.01 10.64
C VAL A 322 -26.04 7.78 10.38
N ALA A 323 -25.83 6.71 11.14
CA ALA A 323 -26.55 5.45 11.02
C ALA A 323 -28.04 5.59 11.35
N LEU A 324 -28.41 6.44 12.32
CA LEU A 324 -29.82 6.76 12.59
C LEU A 324 -30.48 7.49 11.41
N LEU A 325 -29.81 8.45 10.79
CA LEU A 325 -30.34 9.17 9.63
C LEU A 325 -30.49 8.24 8.42
N LEU A 326 -29.46 7.42 8.14
CA LEU A 326 -29.50 6.41 7.09
C LEU A 326 -30.60 5.37 7.35
N GLY A 327 -30.66 4.83 8.56
CA GLY A 327 -31.66 3.85 8.97
C GLY A 327 -33.09 4.41 8.89
N LEU A 328 -33.32 5.66 9.26
CA LEU A 328 -34.63 6.31 9.13
C LEU A 328 -35.03 6.47 7.66
N SER A 329 -34.10 6.91 6.81
CA SER A 329 -34.35 7.08 5.37
C SER A 329 -34.73 5.75 4.70
N MET A 330 -34.03 4.67 5.05
CA MET A 330 -34.33 3.32 4.56
C MET A 330 -35.61 2.76 5.19
N ALA A 331 -35.85 2.99 6.47
CA ALA A 331 -37.06 2.53 7.16
C ALA A 331 -38.33 3.11 6.51
N VAL A 332 -38.33 4.40 6.13
CA VAL A 332 -39.45 5.01 5.40
C VAL A 332 -39.68 4.32 4.06
N ALA A 333 -38.61 4.05 3.31
CA ALA A 333 -38.71 3.38 2.02
C ALA A 333 -39.31 1.97 2.16
N VAL A 334 -38.85 1.19 3.13
CA VAL A 334 -39.26 -0.21 3.29
C VAL A 334 -40.61 -0.33 4.03
N ALA A 335 -40.98 0.62 4.89
CA ALA A 335 -42.32 0.68 5.50
C ALA A 335 -43.43 0.67 4.45
N SER A 336 -43.24 1.41 3.35
CA SER A 336 -44.19 1.45 2.25
C SER A 336 -44.38 0.08 1.59
N LEU A 337 -43.28 -0.67 1.40
CA LEU A 337 -43.31 -2.02 0.86
C LEU A 337 -43.92 -3.03 1.84
N GLY A 338 -43.61 -2.90 3.13
CA GLY A 338 -44.18 -3.69 4.22
C GLY A 338 -45.70 -3.55 4.28
N ALA A 339 -46.21 -2.32 4.18
CA ALA A 339 -47.64 -2.05 4.20
C ALA A 339 -48.38 -2.69 3.01
N LEU A 340 -47.77 -2.67 1.82
CA LEU A 340 -48.34 -3.26 0.62
C LEU A 340 -48.36 -4.80 0.64
N ARG A 341 -47.37 -5.43 1.28
CA ARG A 341 -47.18 -6.90 1.23
C ARG A 341 -47.74 -7.64 2.44
N GLY A 342 -47.76 -7.02 3.61
CA GLY A 342 -48.05 -7.70 4.89
C GLY A 342 -48.89 -6.90 5.87
N GLY A 343 -49.44 -5.75 5.48
CA GLY A 343 -50.27 -4.92 6.36
C GLY A 343 -49.47 -4.02 7.32
N SER A 344 -50.17 -3.38 8.25
CA SER A 344 -49.60 -2.39 9.18
C SER A 344 -48.54 -2.98 10.11
N ASP A 345 -48.77 -4.21 10.58
CA ASP A 345 -47.92 -4.83 11.60
C ASP A 345 -46.56 -5.21 10.99
N VAL A 346 -46.58 -5.80 9.79
CA VAL A 346 -45.35 -6.10 9.03
C VAL A 346 -44.64 -4.80 8.64
N ALA A 347 -45.36 -3.75 8.24
CA ALA A 347 -44.75 -2.45 7.95
C ALA A 347 -43.98 -1.89 9.16
N PHE A 348 -44.57 -1.97 10.36
CA PHE A 348 -43.93 -1.52 11.59
C PHE A 348 -42.71 -2.38 11.96
N ILE A 349 -42.83 -3.71 11.90
CA ILE A 349 -41.74 -4.64 12.18
C ILE A 349 -40.56 -4.37 11.25
N VAL A 350 -40.82 -4.28 9.95
CA VAL A 350 -39.76 -4.10 8.95
C VAL A 350 -39.10 -2.72 9.07
N ALA A 351 -39.87 -1.66 9.31
CA ALA A 351 -39.34 -0.30 9.47
C ALA A 351 -38.49 -0.14 10.74
N SER A 352 -38.99 -0.61 11.88
CA SER A 352 -38.26 -0.58 13.15
C SER A 352 -37.00 -1.45 13.09
N SER A 353 -37.10 -2.63 12.49
CA SER A 353 -35.95 -3.52 12.28
C SER A 353 -34.91 -2.90 11.37
N MET A 354 -35.30 -2.26 10.27
CA MET A 354 -34.37 -1.58 9.37
C MET A 354 -33.52 -0.55 10.11
N LEU A 355 -34.15 0.28 10.96
CA LEU A 355 -33.45 1.28 11.76
C LEU A 355 -32.39 0.63 12.68
N VAL A 356 -32.78 -0.41 13.41
CA VAL A 356 -31.89 -1.07 14.39
C VAL A 356 -30.79 -1.85 13.68
N ILE A 357 -31.10 -2.55 12.59
CA ILE A 357 -30.14 -3.36 11.84
C ILE A 357 -29.06 -2.48 11.20
N VAL A 358 -29.44 -1.35 10.60
CA VAL A 358 -28.48 -0.40 10.04
C VAL A 358 -27.60 0.19 11.13
N LEU A 359 -28.18 0.56 12.27
CA LEU A 359 -27.42 1.05 13.43
C LEU A 359 -26.40 0.00 13.92
N VAL A 360 -26.85 -1.23 14.18
CA VAL A 360 -26.00 -2.32 14.64
C VAL A 360 -24.91 -2.66 13.62
N GLY A 361 -25.25 -2.74 12.33
CA GLY A 361 -24.32 -2.99 11.24
C GLY A 361 -23.21 -1.93 11.16
N SER A 362 -23.56 -0.65 11.17
CA SER A 362 -22.60 0.46 11.19
C SER A 362 -21.71 0.44 12.43
N LEU A 363 -22.26 0.12 13.61
CA LEU A 363 -21.48 0.02 14.84
C LEU A 363 -20.50 -1.15 14.82
N ILE A 364 -20.89 -2.30 14.27
CA ILE A 364 -19.99 -3.43 14.04
C ILE A 364 -18.87 -3.01 13.08
N GLY A 365 -19.23 -2.38 11.96
CA GLY A 365 -18.29 -1.92 10.94
C GLY A 365 -17.25 -0.94 11.48
N MET A 366 -17.68 0.02 12.30
CA MET A 366 -16.77 0.96 12.96
C MET A 366 -15.92 0.29 14.05
N SER A 367 -16.46 -0.64 14.83
CA SER A 367 -15.78 -1.18 16.01
C SER A 367 -14.82 -2.32 15.69
N LEU A 368 -15.08 -3.10 14.64
CA LEU A 368 -14.28 -4.28 14.31
C LEU A 368 -12.81 -3.95 13.98
N PRO A 369 -12.48 -2.95 13.14
CA PRO A 369 -11.08 -2.58 12.86
C PRO A 369 -10.31 -2.14 14.12
N PHE A 370 -10.96 -1.38 15.02
CA PHE A 370 -10.38 -0.98 16.30
C PHE A 370 -10.10 -2.16 17.21
N LEU A 371 -11.04 -3.12 17.27
CA LEU A 371 -10.89 -4.32 18.08
C LEU A 371 -9.70 -5.15 17.59
N LEU A 372 -9.56 -5.34 16.28
CA LEU A 372 -8.41 -6.03 15.69
C LEU A 372 -7.09 -5.30 16.01
N SER A 373 -7.05 -3.97 15.83
CA SER A 373 -5.87 -3.15 16.15
C SER A 373 -5.45 -3.32 17.61
N ARG A 374 -6.41 -3.32 18.55
CA ARG A 374 -6.16 -3.49 19.98
C ARG A 374 -5.62 -4.89 20.32
N LEU A 375 -5.99 -5.91 19.54
CA LEU A 375 -5.48 -7.28 19.68
C LEU A 375 -4.11 -7.48 18.99
N GLY A 376 -3.55 -6.44 18.37
CA GLY A 376 -2.31 -6.54 17.60
C GLY A 376 -2.48 -7.24 16.25
N LEU A 377 -3.72 -7.36 15.76
CA LEU A 377 -4.04 -7.87 14.43
C LEU A 377 -4.18 -6.71 13.45
N ASP A 378 -3.88 -6.98 12.19
CA ASP A 378 -3.97 -6.00 11.11
C ASP A 378 -5.43 -5.54 10.90
N PRO A 379 -5.75 -4.24 11.09
CA PRO A 379 -7.09 -3.71 10.91
C PRO A 379 -7.64 -3.89 9.49
N ALA A 380 -6.80 -3.98 8.46
CA ALA A 380 -7.22 -4.23 7.08
C ALA A 380 -7.87 -5.62 6.91
N THR A 381 -7.72 -6.51 7.89
CA THR A 381 -8.41 -7.80 7.95
C THR A 381 -9.90 -7.65 8.29
N ALA A 382 -10.34 -6.52 8.86
CA ALA A 382 -11.75 -6.15 9.04
C ALA A 382 -12.40 -5.76 7.70
N SER A 383 -12.33 -6.70 6.76
CA SER A 383 -12.85 -6.64 5.42
C SER A 383 -14.37 -6.49 5.38
N GLY A 384 -14.89 -5.97 4.26
CA GLY A 384 -16.32 -5.92 3.99
C GLY A 384 -17.03 -7.26 4.22
N PRO A 385 -16.56 -8.39 3.66
CA PRO A 385 -17.24 -9.67 3.82
C PRO A 385 -17.28 -10.22 5.26
N LEU A 386 -16.24 -9.97 6.06
CA LEU A 386 -16.26 -10.38 7.48
C LEU A 386 -17.30 -9.57 8.26
N VAL A 387 -17.35 -8.25 8.01
CA VAL A 387 -18.32 -7.35 8.62
C VAL A 387 -19.74 -7.73 8.21
N THR A 388 -19.99 -8.02 6.94
CA THR A 388 -21.30 -8.45 6.47
C THR A 388 -21.71 -9.75 7.13
N SER A 389 -20.86 -10.76 7.23
CA SER A 389 -21.24 -12.02 7.90
C SER A 389 -21.63 -11.84 9.38
N ILE A 390 -20.95 -10.96 10.12
CA ILE A 390 -21.30 -10.65 11.51
C ILE A 390 -22.61 -9.84 11.56
N ALA A 391 -22.75 -8.84 10.69
CA ALA A 391 -23.95 -8.04 10.57
C ALA A 391 -25.16 -8.89 10.15
N ASP A 392 -24.98 -9.92 9.33
CA ASP A 392 -26.02 -10.83 8.90
C ASP A 392 -26.56 -11.64 10.08
N ALA A 393 -25.67 -12.24 10.87
CA ALA A 393 -26.05 -12.99 12.06
C ALA A 393 -26.78 -12.09 13.08
N ALA A 394 -26.25 -10.89 13.32
CA ALA A 394 -26.89 -9.91 14.21
C ALA A 394 -28.24 -9.44 13.65
N GLY A 395 -28.33 -9.20 12.34
CA GLY A 395 -29.52 -8.70 11.66
C GLY A 395 -30.68 -9.69 11.70
N VAL A 396 -30.41 -10.98 11.53
CA VAL A 396 -31.41 -12.06 11.69
C VAL A 396 -31.98 -12.05 13.11
N LEU A 397 -31.11 -11.98 14.13
CA LEU A 397 -31.54 -11.98 15.54
C LEU A 397 -32.35 -10.73 15.90
N VAL A 398 -31.93 -9.57 15.43
CA VAL A 398 -32.66 -8.30 15.64
C VAL A 398 -34.02 -8.35 14.95
N TYR A 399 -34.06 -8.76 13.67
CA TYR A 399 -35.30 -8.77 12.89
C TYR A 399 -36.36 -9.68 13.50
N PHE A 400 -36.01 -10.95 13.73
CA PHE A 400 -36.96 -11.90 14.27
C PHE A 400 -37.22 -11.68 15.77
N GLY A 401 -36.27 -11.13 16.52
CA GLY A 401 -36.51 -10.69 17.90
C GLY A 401 -37.57 -9.59 18.00
N ILE A 402 -37.52 -8.59 17.11
CA ILE A 402 -38.55 -7.55 17.03
C ILE A 402 -39.88 -8.16 16.55
N ALA A 403 -39.85 -9.03 15.53
CA ALA A 403 -41.05 -9.66 15.02
C ALA A 403 -41.78 -10.52 16.07
N SER A 404 -41.05 -11.33 16.84
CA SER A 404 -41.58 -12.14 17.95
C SER A 404 -42.25 -11.26 19.01
N GLN A 405 -41.60 -10.17 19.43
CA GLN A 405 -42.18 -9.24 20.41
C GLN A 405 -43.43 -8.52 19.92
N VAL A 406 -43.46 -8.11 18.64
CA VAL A 406 -44.61 -7.39 18.08
C VAL A 406 -45.78 -8.32 17.81
N LEU A 407 -45.51 -9.56 17.39
CA LEU A 407 -46.54 -10.57 17.14
C LEU A 407 -46.99 -11.28 18.43
N ASP A 408 -46.35 -11.01 19.56
CA ASP A 408 -46.60 -11.61 20.88
C ASP A 408 -46.43 -13.16 20.87
N ILE A 409 -45.37 -13.63 20.19
CA ILE A 409 -45.03 -15.06 20.00
C ILE A 409 -43.68 -15.37 20.61
#